data_AF-A0A914NBT0-F1
#
_entry.id   AF-A0A914NBT0-F1
#
_cell.length_a   1.000
_cell.length_b   1.000
_cell.length_c   1.000
_cell.angle_alpha   90.00
_cell.angle_beta   90.00
_cell.angle_gamma   90.00
#
_symmetry.space_group_name_H-M   'P 1'
#
loop_
_entity.id
_entity.type
_entity.pdbx_description
1 polymer ?
#
loop_
_entity_poly.entity_id
_entity_poly.type
_entity_poly.pdbx_seq_one_letter_code
_entity_poly.pdbx_strand_id
1 'polypeptide(L)'
;MLFFTHFIVRFNYPSLSSYSFVWYSCQLPPLGSISSSPIELWFRPLALESWIIFEESRASRDNLIQSQHLRFHICRAAHRFIFFSDNSLCVNSPLPLDILFWLFSLPIVNTICLLYQAEINQNKNNFIQLSECPNCKTILEIEEENENKFGHLICTKCSLYWCKNCGEEPHWPLNCSQYFDWNKRLRPTENDQLVPNQTKIRGQQITNLPQQITGQFADLCIEARTRRMDIRLNWQLGKHVRRLISGDSQAERRFGILRKTALHILEYGTAWLYLYKQQRPRPVGWSQIKSLLGALNDRIECLDNELLFSGSLTDSEQLILRFAELEQLNEKCLVKFGIVLKEGGGEGGNK
;
A
#
# COMPACT_ATOMS: atom_id res chain seq x y z
N MET A 1 53.77 20.59 6.38
CA MET A 1 52.55 21.31 5.91
C MET A 1 51.38 20.37 6.01
N LEU A 2 50.40 20.67 6.87
CA LEU A 2 49.14 19.92 6.95
C LEU A 2 48.19 20.48 5.90
N PHE A 3 47.72 19.64 4.97
CA PHE A 3 46.66 20.01 4.05
C PHE A 3 45.31 19.70 4.72
N PHE A 4 44.52 20.74 4.98
CA PHE A 4 43.13 20.59 5.41
C PHE A 4 42.22 20.83 4.22
N THR A 5 41.49 19.82 3.77
CA THR A 5 40.41 19.98 2.79
C THR A 5 39.11 20.20 3.55
N HIS A 6 38.58 21.41 3.48
CA HIS A 6 37.27 21.75 4.06
C HIS A 6 36.22 21.68 2.95
N PHE A 7 35.13 20.95 3.18
CA PHE A 7 33.97 20.95 2.29
C PHE A 7 32.80 21.64 2.98
N ILE A 8 32.19 22.60 2.30
CA ILE A 8 31.00 23.32 2.75
C ILE A 8 29.84 22.90 1.85
N VAL A 9 28.88 22.15 2.38
CA VAL A 9 27.63 21.86 1.68
C VAL A 9 26.61 22.92 2.07
N ARG A 10 26.24 23.78 1.13
CA ARG A 10 25.27 24.86 1.32
C ARG A 10 23.90 24.41 0.84
N PHE A 11 22.90 24.42 1.72
CA PHE A 11 21.50 24.24 1.33
C PHE A 11 20.84 25.62 1.25
N ASN A 12 20.23 25.92 0.10
CA ASN A 12 19.51 27.18 -0.12
C ASN A 12 18.02 26.88 -0.11
N TYR A 13 17.31 27.37 0.91
CA TYR A 13 15.85 27.31 0.99
C TYR A 13 15.29 28.73 0.78
N PRO A 14 14.38 28.95 -0.19
CA PRO A 14 13.89 30.29 -0.51
C PRO A 14 12.90 30.88 0.52
N SER A 15 12.60 30.22 1.64
CA SER A 15 11.55 30.68 2.57
C SER A 15 11.88 30.61 4.06
N LEU A 16 13.14 30.41 4.47
CA LEU A 16 13.53 30.41 5.90
C LEU A 16 14.82 31.22 6.12
N SER A 17 14.80 32.13 7.09
CA SER A 17 15.89 33.07 7.40
C SER A 17 17.02 32.49 8.27
N SER A 18 17.19 31.17 8.30
CA SER A 18 18.19 30.51 9.15
C SER A 18 18.91 29.39 8.39
N TYR A 19 20.24 29.52 8.30
CA TYR A 19 21.13 28.51 7.75
C TYR A 19 21.60 27.56 8.86
N SER A 20 21.59 26.26 8.58
CA SER A 20 22.27 25.27 9.41
C SER A 20 23.43 24.68 8.63
N PHE A 21 24.61 24.61 9.24
CA PHE A 21 25.82 24.04 8.67
C PHE A 21 26.19 22.77 9.43
N VAL A 22 26.52 21.70 8.72
CA VAL A 22 27.11 20.50 9.30
C VAL A 22 28.56 20.41 8.79
N TRP A 23 29.50 20.38 9.72
CA TRP A 23 30.93 20.31 9.42
C TRP A 23 31.43 18.90 9.62
N TYR A 24 32.13 18.36 8.62
CA TYR A 24 32.90 17.14 8.76
C TYR A 24 34.37 17.48 8.56
N SER A 25 35.23 17.01 9.47
CA SER A 25 36.68 17.10 9.36
C SER A 25 37.24 15.68 9.22
N CYS A 26 38.06 15.46 8.20
CA CYS A 26 38.80 14.22 8.03
C CYS A 26 40.29 14.60 8.08
N GLN A 27 41.04 14.03 9.03
CA GLN A 27 42.50 14.15 9.06
C GLN A 27 43.10 12.93 8.41
N LEU A 28 43.80 13.14 7.28
CA LEU A 28 44.65 12.11 6.69
C LEU A 28 46.06 12.25 7.27
N PRO A 29 46.74 11.13 7.59
CA PRO A 29 48.13 11.17 8.03
C PRO A 29 49.04 11.67 6.90
N PRO A 30 50.18 12.31 7.24
CA PRO A 30 51.11 12.83 6.24
C PRO A 30 51.70 11.68 5.40
N LEU A 31 51.70 11.86 4.08
CA LEU A 31 52.33 10.95 3.11
C LEU A 31 53.85 10.96 3.33
N GLY A 32 54.34 10.04 4.16
CA GLY A 32 55.75 9.95 4.48
C GLY A 32 56.10 8.93 5.55
N SER A 33 55.58 7.70 5.47
CA SER A 33 56.23 6.46 5.95
C SER A 33 55.28 5.29 5.73
N ILE A 34 55.64 4.41 4.80
CA ILE A 34 54.96 3.13 4.61
C ILE A 34 55.43 2.24 5.76
N SER A 35 54.58 2.01 6.75
CA SER A 35 54.71 0.87 7.66
C SER A 35 53.48 -0.02 7.48
N SER A 36 53.71 -1.34 7.43
CA SER A 36 52.72 -2.39 7.17
C SER A 36 51.84 -2.68 8.39
N SER A 37 51.18 -1.66 8.94
CA SER A 37 50.19 -1.82 10.02
C SER A 37 48.84 -1.24 9.58
N PRO A 38 47.71 -1.81 10.06
CA PRO A 38 46.38 -1.38 9.64
C PRO A 38 46.12 0.07 10.05
N ILE A 39 45.67 0.88 9.09
CA ILE A 39 45.32 2.28 9.30
C ILE A 39 43.99 2.32 10.06
N GLU A 40 44.01 2.69 11.34
CA GLU A 40 42.81 3.04 12.09
C GLU A 40 42.35 4.46 11.71
N LEU A 41 41.20 4.56 11.04
CA LEU A 41 40.51 5.82 10.79
C LEU A 41 39.67 6.20 12.02
N TRP A 42 40.12 7.21 12.76
CA TRP A 42 39.39 7.74 13.91
C TRP A 42 38.40 8.81 13.46
N PHE A 43 37.10 8.50 13.51
CA PHE A 43 36.05 9.52 13.41
C PHE A 43 35.78 10.08 14.81
N ARG A 44 36.22 11.32 15.08
CA ARG A 44 35.78 12.05 16.27
C ARG A 44 34.56 12.91 15.93
N PRO A 45 33.39 12.70 16.58
CA PRO A 45 32.33 13.69 16.51
C PRO A 45 32.81 14.94 17.25
N LEU A 46 32.83 16.08 16.57
CA LEU A 46 32.91 17.39 17.24
C LEU A 46 31.61 17.54 18.03
N ALA A 47 31.73 17.62 19.35
CA ALA A 47 30.59 17.75 20.26
C ALA A 47 29.74 18.96 19.86
N LEU A 48 28.54 18.70 19.37
CA LEU A 48 27.41 19.61 19.48
C LEU A 48 26.43 18.94 20.45
N GLU A 49 26.43 19.41 21.70
CA GLU A 49 25.35 19.15 22.62
C GLU A 49 24.11 19.88 22.09
N SER A 50 23.28 19.17 21.35
CA SER A 50 21.88 19.52 21.16
C SER A 50 21.09 18.22 21.16
N TRP A 51 20.44 17.97 22.29
CA TRP A 51 19.50 16.87 22.48
C TRP A 51 18.36 17.01 21.48
N ILE A 52 18.33 16.15 20.46
CA ILE A 52 17.11 15.92 19.69
C ILE A 52 16.36 14.80 20.41
N ILE A 53 15.48 15.19 21.32
CA ILE A 53 14.48 14.30 21.91
C ILE A 53 13.43 14.05 20.81
N PHE A 54 13.34 12.81 20.32
CA PHE A 54 12.17 12.38 19.56
C PHE A 54 11.04 12.10 20.55
N GLU A 55 10.24 13.13 20.85
CA GLU A 55 8.94 12.92 21.47
C GLU A 55 7.96 12.49 20.38
N GLU A 56 7.53 11.24 20.47
CA GLU A 56 6.54 10.61 19.59
C GLU A 56 5.15 11.19 19.88
N SER A 57 4.94 12.45 19.51
CA SER A 57 3.61 13.06 19.47
C SER A 57 3.10 13.06 18.03
N ARG A 58 1.82 12.72 17.87
CA ARG A 58 1.11 12.63 16.58
C ARG A 58 1.31 13.91 15.76
N ALA A 59 2.28 13.90 14.84
CA ALA A 59 2.60 15.04 14.00
C ALA A 59 2.08 14.85 12.57
N SER A 60 1.71 15.97 11.95
CA SER A 60 0.96 16.11 10.70
C SER A 60 1.72 15.58 9.45
N ARG A 61 0.96 15.44 8.34
CA ARG A 61 1.45 15.05 7.00
C ARG A 61 2.66 15.86 6.49
N ASP A 62 2.91 17.06 7.02
CA ASP A 62 4.00 17.92 6.56
C ASP A 62 5.38 17.43 7.03
N ASN A 63 5.47 16.78 8.20
CA ASN A 63 6.71 16.15 8.68
C ASN A 63 7.07 14.87 7.91
N LEU A 64 6.05 14.19 7.34
CA LEU A 64 6.24 13.01 6.50
C LEU A 64 6.91 13.39 5.16
N ILE A 65 6.48 14.50 4.56
CA ILE A 65 7.04 15.05 3.31
C ILE A 65 8.49 15.52 3.54
N GLN A 66 8.78 16.18 4.67
CA GLN A 66 10.15 16.59 5.00
C GLN A 66 11.10 15.39 5.20
N SER A 67 10.63 14.30 5.83
CA SER A 67 11.45 13.08 5.98
C SER A 67 11.71 12.38 4.63
N GLN A 68 10.73 12.39 3.72
CA GLN A 68 10.84 11.83 2.38
C GLN A 68 11.80 12.65 1.51
N HIS A 69 11.72 13.98 1.59
CA HIS A 69 12.68 14.88 0.93
C HIS A 69 14.10 14.68 1.45
N LEU A 70 14.29 14.56 2.77
CA LEU A 70 15.61 14.34 3.34
C LEU A 70 16.23 12.99 2.90
N ARG A 71 15.44 11.91 2.89
CA ARG A 71 15.89 10.60 2.38
C ARG A 71 16.22 10.63 0.89
N PHE A 72 15.42 11.33 0.09
CA PHE A 72 15.68 11.54 -1.34
C PHE A 72 16.96 12.37 -1.57
N HIS A 73 17.19 13.41 -0.76
CA HIS A 73 18.41 14.22 -0.83
C HIS A 73 19.64 13.47 -0.35
N ILE A 74 19.54 12.63 0.68
CA ILE A 74 20.63 11.76 1.13
C ILE A 74 20.96 10.70 0.06
N CYS A 75 19.95 10.05 -0.53
CA CYS A 75 20.16 9.10 -1.62
C CYS A 75 20.76 9.78 -2.86
N ARG A 76 20.31 10.99 -3.21
CA ARG A 76 20.86 11.77 -4.33
C ARG A 76 22.25 12.32 -4.04
N ALA A 77 22.57 12.64 -2.79
CA ALA A 77 23.90 13.04 -2.36
C ALA A 77 24.86 11.85 -2.35
N ALA A 78 24.44 10.68 -1.87
CA ALA A 78 25.18 9.43 -1.97
C ALA A 78 25.39 9.02 -3.43
N HIS A 79 24.37 9.16 -4.28
CA HIS A 79 24.48 8.95 -5.73
C HIS A 79 25.48 9.91 -6.38
N ARG A 80 25.45 11.20 -6.02
CA ARG A 80 26.49 12.15 -6.44
C ARG A 80 27.87 11.80 -5.90
N PHE A 81 27.97 11.23 -4.70
CA PHE A 81 29.24 10.78 -4.13
C PHE A 81 29.78 9.54 -4.85
N ILE A 82 28.91 8.67 -5.35
CA ILE A 82 29.26 7.48 -6.13
C ILE A 82 29.63 7.84 -7.59
N PHE A 83 29.10 8.95 -8.14
CA PHE A 83 29.24 9.30 -9.56
C PHE A 83 29.94 10.65 -9.88
N PHE A 84 30.36 11.46 -8.91
CA PHE A 84 31.27 12.60 -9.18
C PHE A 84 32.71 12.08 -9.29
N SER A 85 33.06 11.55 -10.46
CA SER A 85 34.44 11.52 -10.95
C SER A 85 34.56 12.14 -12.35
N ASP A 86 33.72 13.12 -12.68
CA ASP A 86 33.97 13.99 -13.82
C ASP A 86 34.80 15.19 -13.39
N ASN A 87 36.08 14.92 -13.13
CA ASN A 87 37.20 15.75 -13.57
C ASN A 87 38.53 15.10 -13.13
N SER A 88 39.15 14.43 -14.10
CA SER A 88 40.61 14.32 -14.26
C SER A 88 41.42 13.79 -13.08
N LEU A 89 41.01 12.71 -12.41
CA LEU A 89 41.91 11.78 -11.70
C LEU A 89 41.19 10.43 -11.54
N CYS A 90 41.81 9.38 -12.06
CA CYS A 90 41.29 8.03 -12.29
C CYS A 90 40.55 7.40 -11.09
N VAL A 91 39.25 7.09 -11.21
CA VAL A 91 38.61 5.88 -10.66
C VAL A 91 37.35 5.56 -11.49
N ASN A 92 37.50 4.85 -12.61
CA ASN A 92 36.37 4.26 -13.37
C ASN A 92 35.93 2.90 -12.79
N SER A 93 36.31 2.55 -11.56
CA SER A 93 35.82 1.34 -10.91
C SER A 93 34.58 1.69 -10.09
N PRO A 94 33.45 0.99 -10.27
CA PRO A 94 32.30 1.17 -9.40
C PRO A 94 32.77 1.00 -7.95
N LEU A 95 32.27 1.86 -7.05
CA LEU A 95 32.57 1.75 -5.62
C LEU A 95 32.27 0.31 -5.18
N PRO A 96 33.24 -0.45 -4.62
CA PRO A 96 33.00 -1.82 -4.20
C PRO A 96 31.80 -1.87 -3.25
N LEU A 97 30.85 -2.79 -3.48
CA LEU A 97 29.67 -3.01 -2.63
C LEU A 97 30.06 -3.16 -1.17
N ASP A 98 31.24 -3.73 -0.91
CA ASP A 98 31.83 -3.86 0.42
C ASP A 98 31.85 -2.52 1.15
N ILE A 99 32.26 -1.41 0.51
CA ILE A 99 32.31 -0.08 1.14
C ILE A 99 30.92 0.40 1.57
N LEU A 100 29.86 0.04 0.84
CA LEU A 100 28.50 0.42 1.21
C LEU A 100 28.03 -0.29 2.49
N PHE A 101 28.41 -1.56 2.69
CA PHE A 101 28.11 -2.30 3.92
C PHE A 101 28.87 -1.76 5.14
N TRP A 102 30.01 -1.10 4.93
CA TRP A 102 30.75 -0.42 6.00
C TRP A 102 30.17 0.94 6.37
N LEU A 103 29.64 1.68 5.38
CA LEU A 103 29.12 3.03 5.58
C LEU A 103 27.64 3.07 6.00
N PHE A 104 26.86 2.05 5.63
CA PHE A 104 25.42 2.05 5.83
C PHE A 104 24.93 0.72 6.42
N SER A 105 23.88 0.81 7.25
CA SER A 105 23.19 -0.39 7.74
C SER A 105 22.63 -1.23 6.58
N LEU A 106 22.56 -2.55 6.76
CA LEU A 106 22.04 -3.51 5.78
C LEU A 106 20.72 -3.08 5.08
N PRO A 107 19.70 -2.54 5.79
CA PRO A 107 18.47 -2.08 5.14
C PRO A 107 18.69 -0.95 4.13
N ILE A 108 19.62 -0.03 4.42
CA ILE A 108 19.95 1.09 3.53
C ILE A 108 20.68 0.55 2.30
N VAL A 109 21.68 -0.33 2.49
CA VAL A 109 22.42 -0.94 1.36
C VAL A 109 21.47 -1.72 0.46
N ASN A 110 20.56 -2.51 1.03
CA ASN A 110 19.54 -3.23 0.26
C ASN A 110 18.65 -2.28 -0.55
N THR A 111 18.22 -1.17 0.06
CA THR A 111 17.42 -0.15 -0.63
C THR A 111 18.20 0.49 -1.78
N ILE A 112 19.48 0.83 -1.57
CA ILE A 112 20.36 1.39 -2.62
C ILE A 112 20.52 0.38 -3.77
N CYS A 113 20.74 -0.89 -3.47
CA CYS A 113 20.88 -1.95 -4.48
C CYS A 113 19.60 -2.10 -5.32
N LEU A 114 18.43 -2.10 -4.67
CA LEU A 114 17.13 -2.20 -5.36
C LEU A 114 16.87 -0.98 -6.27
N LEU A 115 17.19 0.23 -5.80
CA LEU A 115 17.06 1.45 -6.61
C LEU A 115 18.01 1.42 -7.82
N TYR A 116 19.26 0.97 -7.62
CA TYR A 116 20.25 0.83 -8.68
C TYR A 116 19.83 -0.21 -9.73
N GLN A 117 19.29 -1.36 -9.29
CA GLN A 117 18.74 -2.36 -10.19
C GLN A 117 17.55 -1.80 -10.99
N ALA A 118 16.63 -1.08 -10.35
CA ALA A 118 15.52 -0.44 -11.05
C ALA A 118 16.02 0.53 -12.15
N GLU A 119 17.06 1.32 -11.87
CA GLU A 119 17.66 2.28 -12.82
C GLU A 119 18.37 1.57 -14.00
N ILE A 120 19.16 0.52 -13.75
CA ILE A 120 19.77 -0.28 -14.81
C ILE A 120 18.69 -0.87 -15.74
N ASN A 121 17.60 -1.34 -15.16
CA ASN A 121 16.57 -2.04 -15.90
C ASN A 121 15.69 -1.07 -16.71
N GLN A 122 15.47 0.16 -16.22
CA GLN A 122 14.92 1.25 -17.04
C GLN A 122 15.74 1.50 -18.31
N ASN A 123 17.08 1.45 -18.23
CA ASN A 123 17.96 1.64 -19.39
C ASN A 123 17.97 0.45 -20.37
N LYS A 124 17.46 -0.72 -19.97
CA LYS A 124 17.43 -1.95 -20.79
C LYS A 124 16.06 -2.24 -21.43
N ASN A 125 15.10 -1.30 -21.39
CA ASN A 125 13.68 -1.54 -21.76
C ASN A 125 12.97 -2.62 -20.91
N ASN A 126 13.58 -3.12 -19.84
CA ASN A 126 12.94 -4.02 -18.89
C ASN A 126 12.47 -3.20 -17.69
N PHE A 127 11.27 -2.63 -17.76
CA PHE A 127 10.76 -1.81 -16.67
C PHE A 127 10.39 -2.67 -15.46
N ILE A 128 11.31 -2.81 -14.50
CA ILE A 128 10.99 -3.41 -13.20
C ILE A 128 10.09 -2.43 -12.45
N GLN A 129 8.85 -2.86 -12.19
CA GLN A 129 7.93 -2.14 -11.34
C GLN A 129 8.18 -2.52 -9.89
N LEU A 130 8.52 -1.54 -9.06
CA LEU A 130 8.65 -1.73 -7.62
C LEU A 130 7.43 -1.18 -6.89
N SER A 131 7.02 -1.85 -5.82
CA SER A 131 6.00 -1.36 -4.90
C SER A 131 6.47 -1.51 -3.46
N GLU A 132 6.08 -0.57 -2.60
CA GLU A 132 6.40 -0.61 -1.17
C GLU A 132 5.19 -1.06 -0.37
N CYS A 133 5.38 -2.02 0.54
CA CYS A 133 4.31 -2.45 1.43
C CYS A 133 3.87 -1.29 2.35
N PRO A 134 2.56 -0.92 2.35
CA PRO A 134 2.07 0.18 3.18
C PRO A 134 2.34 0.01 4.68
N ASN A 135 2.36 -1.24 5.16
CA ASN A 135 2.56 -1.58 6.57
C ASN A 135 4.04 -1.70 6.96
N CYS A 136 4.76 -2.68 6.42
CA CYS A 136 6.13 -3.00 6.89
C CYS A 136 7.25 -2.37 6.06
N LYS A 137 6.92 -1.55 5.05
CA LYS A 137 7.88 -0.83 4.19
C LYS A 137 8.85 -1.74 3.41
N THR A 138 8.50 -3.02 3.28
CA THR A 138 9.23 -3.96 2.44
C THR A 138 8.99 -3.62 0.97
N ILE A 139 10.07 -3.41 0.23
CA ILE A 139 10.04 -3.21 -1.22
C ILE A 139 9.83 -4.57 -1.89
N LEU A 140 8.91 -4.63 -2.83
CA LEU A 140 8.57 -5.81 -3.62
C LEU A 140 8.75 -5.49 -5.09
N GLU A 141 9.35 -6.44 -5.78
CA GLU A 141 9.32 -6.49 -7.23
C GLU A 141 7.95 -6.99 -7.69
N ILE A 142 7.30 -6.21 -8.55
CA ILE A 142 6.01 -6.56 -9.13
C ILE A 142 6.28 -7.52 -10.29
N GLU A 143 6.19 -8.79 -9.97
CA GLU A 143 6.22 -9.91 -10.91
C GLU A 143 4.80 -10.42 -11.15
N GLU A 144 4.57 -11.13 -12.26
CA GLU A 144 3.29 -11.82 -12.53
C GLU A 144 2.88 -12.78 -11.40
N GLU A 145 3.86 -13.31 -10.65
CA GLU A 145 3.63 -14.20 -9.52
C GLU A 145 3.05 -13.49 -8.28
N ASN A 146 3.41 -12.21 -8.08
CA ASN A 146 3.01 -11.42 -6.91
C ASN A 146 1.80 -10.51 -7.21
N GLU A 147 1.47 -10.33 -8.49
CA GLU A 147 0.26 -9.66 -8.95
C GLU A 147 -0.88 -10.67 -9.13
N ASN A 148 -1.92 -10.56 -8.31
CA ASN A 148 -3.09 -11.38 -8.53
C ASN A 148 -3.89 -10.89 -9.76
N LYS A 149 -4.81 -11.73 -10.24
CA LYS A 149 -5.72 -11.43 -11.37
C LYS A 149 -6.59 -10.17 -11.18
N PHE A 150 -6.53 -9.53 -10.02
CA PHE A 150 -7.31 -8.34 -9.65
C PHE A 150 -6.44 -7.08 -9.52
N GLY A 151 -5.14 -7.14 -9.85
CA GLY A 151 -4.22 -6.00 -9.76
C GLY A 151 -3.87 -5.64 -8.32
N HIS A 152 -3.92 -6.60 -7.40
CA HIS A 152 -3.46 -6.44 -6.03
C HIS A 152 -2.13 -7.15 -5.80
N LEU A 153 -1.31 -6.55 -4.94
CA LEU A 153 -0.03 -7.07 -4.49
C LEU A 153 -0.18 -7.67 -3.09
N ILE A 154 0.68 -8.63 -2.75
CA ILE A 154 0.73 -9.28 -1.44
C ILE A 154 2.12 -9.12 -0.85
N CYS A 155 2.22 -8.65 0.40
CA CYS A 155 3.51 -8.63 1.08
C CYS A 155 3.92 -10.03 1.52
N THR A 156 5.07 -10.51 1.06
CA THR A 156 5.65 -11.79 1.49
C THR A 156 6.02 -11.81 2.98
N LYS A 157 6.32 -10.64 3.57
CA LYS A 157 6.70 -10.51 4.99
C LYS A 157 5.51 -10.43 5.95
N CYS A 158 4.52 -9.57 5.66
CA CYS A 158 3.41 -9.32 6.58
C CYS A 158 2.03 -9.75 6.05
N SER A 159 1.97 -10.30 4.83
CA SER A 159 0.74 -10.77 4.17
C SER A 159 -0.35 -9.70 4.03
N LEU A 160 0.01 -8.42 4.07
CA LEU A 160 -0.89 -7.33 3.71
C LEU A 160 -1.15 -7.34 2.20
N TYR A 161 -2.37 -7.01 1.79
CA TYR A 161 -2.76 -6.85 0.39
C TYR A 161 -2.99 -5.36 0.11
N TRP A 162 -2.61 -4.86 -1.07
CA TRP A 162 -2.90 -3.49 -1.51
C TRP A 162 -3.04 -3.40 -3.03
N CYS A 163 -3.67 -2.33 -3.52
CA CYS A 163 -3.76 -2.05 -4.94
C CYS A 163 -2.39 -1.63 -5.50
N LYS A 164 -1.97 -2.28 -6.59
CA LYS A 164 -0.71 -1.98 -7.29
C LYS A 164 -0.58 -0.51 -7.71
N ASN A 165 -1.70 0.11 -8.10
CA ASN A 165 -1.70 1.43 -8.73
C ASN A 165 -1.74 2.59 -7.72
N CYS A 166 -2.50 2.47 -6.64
CA CYS A 166 -2.68 3.56 -5.68
C CYS A 166 -2.04 3.30 -4.30
N GLY A 167 -1.57 2.08 -4.02
CA GLY A 167 -1.01 1.73 -2.71
C GLY A 167 -2.04 1.59 -1.58
N GLU A 168 -3.32 1.86 -1.87
CA GLU A 168 -4.41 1.77 -0.90
C GLU A 168 -4.95 0.34 -0.77
N GLU A 169 -5.98 0.15 0.06
CA GLU A 169 -6.67 -1.13 0.19
C GLU A 169 -7.07 -1.71 -1.19
N PRO A 170 -7.02 -3.04 -1.35
CA PRO A 170 -7.61 -3.71 -2.50
C PRO A 170 -9.04 -3.22 -2.70
N HIS A 171 -9.39 -2.86 -3.93
CA HIS A 171 -10.67 -2.21 -4.24
C HIS A 171 -11.31 -2.68 -5.55
N TRP A 172 -10.84 -3.78 -6.12
CA TRP A 172 -11.53 -4.43 -7.23
C TRP A 172 -12.98 -4.77 -6.83
N PRO A 173 -14.00 -4.57 -7.70
CA PRO A 173 -13.94 -4.27 -9.14
C PRO A 173 -13.89 -2.77 -9.48
N LEU A 174 -13.67 -1.88 -8.52
CA LEU A 174 -13.50 -0.45 -8.79
C LEU A 174 -12.08 -0.15 -9.29
N ASN A 175 -11.95 0.81 -10.20
CA ASN A 175 -10.65 1.43 -10.46
C ASN A 175 -10.28 2.43 -9.35
N CYS A 176 -9.03 2.91 -9.31
CA CYS A 176 -8.55 3.76 -8.23
C CYS A 176 -9.32 5.08 -8.10
N SER A 177 -9.74 5.68 -9.22
CA SER A 177 -10.54 6.91 -9.23
C SER A 177 -11.93 6.67 -8.65
N GLN A 178 -12.60 5.60 -9.08
CA GLN A 178 -13.89 5.17 -8.56
C GLN A 178 -13.83 4.82 -7.07
N TYR A 179 -12.77 4.15 -6.63
CA TYR A 179 -12.55 3.82 -5.23
C TYR A 179 -12.37 5.09 -4.38
N PHE A 180 -11.58 6.05 -4.86
CA PHE A 180 -11.39 7.33 -4.18
C PHE A 180 -12.73 8.08 -4.05
N ASP A 181 -13.48 8.20 -5.14
CA ASP A 181 -14.80 8.83 -5.15
C ASP A 181 -15.80 8.13 -4.24
N TRP A 182 -15.81 6.79 -4.27
CA TRP A 182 -16.67 5.97 -3.43
C TRP A 182 -16.37 6.19 -1.95
N ASN A 183 -15.09 6.17 -1.58
CA ASN A 183 -14.67 6.40 -0.20
C ASN A 183 -15.04 7.78 0.31
N LYS A 184 -14.89 8.82 -0.52
CA LYS A 184 -15.32 10.17 -0.17
C LYS A 184 -16.81 10.25 0.12
N ARG A 185 -17.63 9.49 -0.62
CA ARG A 185 -19.09 9.44 -0.42
C ARG A 185 -19.50 8.59 0.78
N LEU A 186 -18.81 7.47 1.02
CA LEU A 186 -19.14 6.53 2.11
C LEU A 186 -18.63 7.00 3.47
N ARG A 187 -17.49 7.71 3.48
CA ARG A 187 -16.82 8.24 4.67
C ARG A 187 -16.63 9.74 4.50
N PRO A 188 -17.72 10.54 4.53
CA PRO A 188 -17.56 12.00 4.56
C PRO A 188 -16.73 12.35 5.79
N THR A 189 -15.62 13.06 5.59
CA THR A 189 -14.79 13.52 6.70
C THR A 189 -15.60 14.49 7.57
N GLU A 190 -15.24 14.69 8.84
CA GLU A 190 -15.91 15.69 9.69
C GLU A 190 -15.92 17.08 9.03
N ASN A 191 -14.90 17.41 8.24
CA ASN A 191 -14.82 18.63 7.43
C ASN A 191 -15.84 18.68 6.28
N ASP A 192 -16.24 17.54 5.73
CA ASP A 192 -17.28 17.46 4.69
C ASP A 192 -18.70 17.60 5.27
N GLN A 193 -18.89 17.29 6.56
CA GLN A 193 -20.16 17.44 7.27
C GLN A 193 -20.42 18.89 7.71
N LEU A 194 -19.35 19.69 7.84
CA LEU A 194 -19.40 21.09 8.27
C LEU A 194 -19.75 22.08 7.15
N VAL A 195 -20.11 21.63 5.95
CA VAL A 195 -20.76 22.51 4.96
C VAL A 195 -22.25 22.52 5.29
N PRO A 196 -22.75 23.48 6.09
CA PRO A 196 -24.14 23.50 6.49
C PRO A 196 -24.95 23.86 5.25
N ASN A 197 -26.05 23.12 5.06
CA ASN A 197 -27.20 23.46 4.22
C ASN A 197 -27.08 24.79 3.46
N GLN A 198 -26.75 24.67 2.17
CA GLN A 198 -27.13 25.58 1.09
C GLN A 198 -27.86 26.84 1.57
N THR A 199 -27.11 27.89 1.91
CA THR A 199 -27.64 29.23 1.77
C THR A 199 -28.06 29.35 0.31
N LYS A 200 -29.36 29.50 0.06
CA LYS A 200 -29.93 29.91 -1.23
C LYS A 200 -29.34 31.27 -1.60
N ILE A 201 -28.12 31.28 -2.13
CA ILE A 201 -27.57 32.46 -2.79
C ILE A 201 -28.24 32.48 -4.16
N ARG A 202 -29.26 33.33 -4.27
CA ARG A 202 -29.99 33.62 -5.52
C ARG A 202 -28.98 33.85 -6.64
N GLY A 203 -28.95 32.96 -7.64
CA GLY A 203 -28.47 33.29 -8.98
C GLY A 203 -27.28 32.50 -9.53
N GLN A 204 -26.58 31.69 -8.73
CA GLN A 204 -25.52 30.82 -9.26
C GLN A 204 -25.81 29.36 -8.95
N GLN A 205 -26.11 28.59 -10.01
CA GLN A 205 -26.20 27.14 -9.96
C GLN A 205 -24.82 26.56 -9.63
N ILE A 206 -24.55 26.31 -8.35
CA ILE A 206 -23.45 25.42 -7.97
C ILE A 206 -23.95 24.00 -8.28
N THR A 207 -23.60 23.51 -9.45
CA THR A 207 -23.87 22.15 -9.88
C THR A 207 -23.09 21.17 -9.01
N ASN A 208 -23.81 20.26 -8.38
CA ASN A 208 -23.37 18.93 -7.94
C ASN A 208 -22.58 18.85 -6.62
N LEU A 209 -23.27 19.03 -5.48
CA LEU A 209 -22.88 18.24 -4.30
C LEU A 209 -23.01 16.74 -4.65
N PRO A 210 -22.05 15.89 -4.24
CA PRO A 210 -22.16 14.45 -4.47
C PRO A 210 -23.43 13.94 -3.78
N GLN A 211 -24.38 13.44 -4.58
CA GLN A 211 -25.60 12.83 -4.05
C GLN A 211 -25.22 11.77 -3.01
N GLN A 212 -25.77 11.92 -1.80
CA GLN A 212 -25.65 10.93 -0.74
C GLN A 212 -25.99 9.54 -1.29
N ILE A 213 -25.19 8.56 -0.91
CA ILE A 213 -25.43 7.17 -1.32
C ILE A 213 -26.78 6.75 -0.77
N THR A 214 -27.62 6.18 -1.63
CA THR A 214 -28.90 5.59 -1.22
C THR A 214 -28.64 4.55 -0.12
N GLY A 215 -29.35 4.66 1.01
CA GLY A 215 -29.09 3.88 2.24
C GLY A 215 -28.75 2.42 1.99
N GLN A 216 -29.60 1.69 1.25
CA GLN A 216 -29.41 0.25 0.97
C GLN A 216 -28.02 -0.15 0.44
N PHE A 217 -27.40 0.67 -0.44
CA PHE A 217 -26.06 0.35 -0.96
C PHE A 217 -24.97 0.73 0.05
N ALA A 218 -25.15 1.83 0.78
CA ALA A 218 -24.20 2.26 1.80
C ALA A 218 -24.18 1.27 2.97
N ASP A 219 -25.35 0.88 3.46
CA ASP A 219 -25.55 0.00 4.60
C ASP A 219 -24.86 -1.35 4.36
N LEU A 220 -25.11 -1.98 3.20
CA LEU A 220 -24.51 -3.26 2.85
C LEU A 220 -22.98 -3.16 2.70
N CYS A 221 -22.45 -2.07 2.13
CA CYS A 221 -21.00 -1.88 2.02
C CYS A 221 -20.35 -1.65 3.40
N ILE A 222 -20.97 -0.85 4.27
CA ILE A 222 -20.48 -0.57 5.62
C ILE A 222 -20.52 -1.85 6.45
N GLU A 223 -21.61 -2.62 6.36
CA GLU A 223 -21.76 -3.88 7.08
C GLU A 223 -20.71 -4.90 6.61
N ALA A 224 -20.57 -5.10 5.30
CA ALA A 224 -19.57 -6.01 4.73
C ALA A 224 -18.14 -5.65 5.18
N ARG A 225 -17.80 -4.35 5.14
CA ARG A 225 -16.51 -3.84 5.62
C ARG A 225 -16.32 -4.08 7.12
N THR A 226 -17.33 -3.77 7.92
CA THR A 226 -17.30 -3.95 9.38
C THR A 226 -17.07 -5.43 9.71
N ARG A 227 -17.84 -6.34 9.10
CA ARG A 227 -17.69 -7.79 9.29
C ARG A 227 -16.34 -8.34 8.80
N ARG A 228 -15.75 -7.72 7.77
CA ARG A 228 -14.42 -8.08 7.24
C ARG A 228 -13.31 -7.71 8.20
N MET A 229 -13.43 -6.55 8.85
CA MET A 229 -12.45 -6.00 9.78
C MET A 229 -12.69 -6.41 11.25
N ASP A 230 -13.82 -7.02 11.57
CA ASP A 230 -14.12 -7.48 12.94
C ASP A 230 -13.22 -8.64 13.34
N ILE A 231 -12.11 -8.33 14.02
CA ILE A 231 -11.12 -9.29 14.50
C ILE A 231 -11.75 -10.27 15.50
N ARG A 232 -12.67 -9.80 16.35
CA ARG A 232 -13.29 -10.62 17.39
C ARG A 232 -14.23 -11.64 16.78
N LEU A 233 -15.11 -11.21 15.87
CA LEU A 233 -16.00 -12.10 15.14
C LEU A 233 -15.19 -13.13 14.33
N ASN A 234 -14.17 -12.69 13.59
CA ASN A 234 -13.31 -13.60 12.82
C ASN A 234 -12.64 -14.66 13.71
N TRP A 235 -12.15 -14.26 14.89
CA TRP A 235 -11.56 -15.21 15.84
C TRP A 235 -12.59 -16.21 16.39
N GLN A 236 -13.80 -15.74 16.71
CA GLN A 236 -14.89 -16.61 17.18
C GLN A 236 -15.24 -17.64 16.11
N LEU A 237 -15.54 -17.20 14.89
CA LEU A 237 -15.86 -18.09 13.77
C LEU A 237 -14.72 -19.08 13.51
N GLY A 238 -13.47 -18.60 13.45
CA GLY A 238 -12.29 -19.46 13.28
C GLY A 238 -12.16 -20.53 14.37
N LYS A 239 -12.47 -20.18 15.63
CA LYS A 239 -12.51 -21.13 16.75
C LYS A 239 -13.59 -22.20 16.57
N HIS A 240 -14.76 -21.85 16.06
CA HIS A 240 -15.82 -22.83 15.77
C HIS A 240 -15.41 -23.76 14.62
N VAL A 241 -14.84 -23.22 13.53
CA VAL A 241 -14.34 -24.01 12.40
C VAL A 241 -13.27 -25.01 12.83
N ARG A 242 -12.27 -24.59 13.64
CA ARG A 242 -11.23 -25.50 14.16
C ARG A 242 -11.80 -26.67 14.97
N ARG A 243 -12.90 -26.45 15.71
CA ARG A 243 -13.53 -27.49 16.53
C ARG A 243 -14.30 -28.48 15.67
N LEU A 244 -15.07 -27.97 14.71
CA LEU A 244 -15.94 -28.79 13.86
C LEU A 244 -15.14 -29.62 12.85
N ILE A 245 -14.07 -29.06 12.29
CA ILE A 245 -13.19 -29.73 11.32
C ILE A 245 -11.91 -30.19 12.04
N SER A 246 -12.10 -31.04 13.05
CA SER A 246 -11.00 -31.61 13.82
C SER A 246 -10.12 -32.48 12.91
N GLY A 247 -8.87 -32.08 12.70
CA GLY A 247 -7.90 -32.82 11.86
C GLY A 247 -7.33 -32.02 10.69
N ASP A 248 -7.98 -30.93 10.29
CA ASP A 248 -7.44 -30.01 9.28
C ASP A 248 -6.91 -28.73 9.94
N SER A 249 -5.59 -28.67 10.12
CA SER A 249 -4.89 -27.50 10.67
C SER A 249 -5.05 -26.24 9.83
N GLN A 250 -5.44 -26.36 8.55
CA GLN A 250 -5.62 -25.23 7.64
C GLN A 250 -7.09 -24.81 7.50
N ALA A 251 -8.07 -25.55 8.04
CA ALA A 251 -9.50 -25.29 7.85
C ALA A 251 -9.88 -23.85 8.21
N GLU A 252 -9.46 -23.38 9.38
CA GLU A 252 -9.69 -22.01 9.83
C GLU A 252 -9.07 -20.98 8.89
N ARG A 253 -7.83 -21.20 8.45
CA ARG A 253 -7.13 -20.26 7.57
C ARG A 253 -7.85 -20.17 6.22
N ARG A 254 -8.22 -21.32 5.64
CA ARG A 254 -8.97 -21.40 4.38
C ARG A 254 -10.32 -20.69 4.51
N PHE A 255 -11.07 -20.98 5.57
CA PHE A 255 -12.33 -20.31 5.86
C PHE A 255 -12.17 -18.79 6.02
N GLY A 256 -11.17 -18.35 6.79
CA GLY A 256 -10.88 -16.94 7.02
C GLY A 256 -10.57 -16.19 5.73
N ILE A 257 -9.80 -16.79 4.82
CA ILE A 257 -9.54 -16.24 3.49
C ILE A 257 -10.83 -16.18 2.67
N LEU A 258 -11.56 -17.29 2.61
CA LEU A 258 -12.80 -17.42 1.83
C LEU A 258 -13.86 -16.38 2.23
N ARG A 259 -14.11 -16.24 3.54
CA ARG A 259 -15.04 -15.28 4.12
C ARG A 259 -14.61 -13.84 3.84
N LYS A 260 -13.33 -13.51 4.01
CA LYS A 260 -12.80 -12.16 3.73
C LYS A 260 -12.93 -11.81 2.25
N THR A 261 -12.66 -12.76 1.35
CA THR A 261 -12.87 -12.58 -0.10
C THR A 261 -14.34 -12.32 -0.41
N ALA A 262 -15.25 -13.07 0.18
CA ALA A 262 -16.68 -12.91 -0.04
C ALA A 262 -17.18 -11.53 0.42
N LEU A 263 -16.78 -11.09 1.62
CA LEU A 263 -17.12 -9.76 2.14
C LEU A 263 -16.48 -8.62 1.33
N HIS A 264 -15.27 -8.83 0.80
CA HIS A 264 -14.61 -7.87 -0.09
C HIS A 264 -15.37 -7.71 -1.42
N ILE A 265 -15.78 -8.83 -2.05
CA ILE A 265 -16.62 -8.83 -3.26
C ILE A 265 -17.95 -8.13 -2.97
N LEU A 266 -18.55 -8.38 -1.80
CA LEU A 266 -19.80 -7.76 -1.41
C LEU A 266 -19.67 -6.23 -1.22
N GLU A 267 -18.63 -5.77 -0.52
CA GLU A 267 -18.32 -4.34 -0.31
C GLU A 267 -18.12 -3.60 -1.63
N TYR A 268 -17.14 -4.01 -2.43
CA TYR A 268 -16.79 -3.26 -3.65
C TYR A 268 -17.68 -3.60 -4.84
N GLY A 269 -18.26 -4.79 -4.90
CA GLY A 269 -19.25 -5.14 -5.91
C GLY A 269 -20.55 -4.35 -5.75
N THR A 270 -20.99 -4.11 -4.51
CA THR A 270 -22.16 -3.27 -4.23
C THR A 270 -21.87 -1.81 -4.54
N ALA A 271 -20.66 -1.33 -4.23
CA ALA A 271 -20.19 -0.01 -4.64
C ALA A 271 -20.21 0.15 -6.17
N TRP A 272 -19.75 -0.87 -6.90
CA TRP A 272 -19.80 -0.89 -8.36
C TRP A 272 -21.25 -0.82 -8.86
N LEU A 273 -22.17 -1.61 -8.31
CA LEU A 273 -23.59 -1.53 -8.69
C LEU A 273 -24.15 -0.13 -8.50
N TYR A 274 -23.78 0.54 -7.40
CA TYR A 274 -24.20 1.92 -7.13
C TYR A 274 -23.68 2.91 -8.17
N LEU A 275 -22.37 2.87 -8.47
CA LEU A 275 -21.75 3.79 -9.44
C LEU A 275 -22.35 3.64 -10.84
N TYR A 276 -22.72 2.42 -11.21
CA TYR A 276 -23.24 2.12 -12.55
C TYR A 276 -24.78 2.10 -12.63
N LYS A 277 -25.52 2.26 -11.53
CA LYS A 277 -27.01 2.22 -11.56
C LYS A 277 -27.64 3.36 -12.36
N GLN A 278 -26.95 4.50 -12.43
CA GLN A 278 -27.40 5.72 -13.10
C GLN A 278 -27.00 5.76 -14.59
N GLN A 279 -26.06 4.92 -15.01
CA GLN A 279 -25.66 4.85 -16.42
C GLN A 279 -26.81 4.29 -17.27
N ARG A 280 -27.04 4.92 -18.42
CA ARG A 280 -28.03 4.48 -19.40
C ARG A 280 -27.34 4.36 -20.77
N PRO A 281 -27.30 3.15 -21.37
CA PRO A 281 -27.79 1.88 -20.82
C PRO A 281 -26.96 1.42 -19.60
N ARG A 282 -27.55 0.56 -18.75
CA ARG A 282 -26.78 -0.12 -17.69
C ARG A 282 -25.81 -1.13 -18.32
N PRO A 283 -24.66 -1.41 -17.69
CA PRO A 283 -23.75 -2.44 -18.18
C PRO A 283 -24.44 -3.79 -18.33
N VAL A 284 -24.03 -4.55 -19.35
CA VAL A 284 -24.46 -5.93 -19.55
C VAL A 284 -24.18 -6.74 -18.28
N GLY A 285 -25.13 -7.56 -17.84
CA GLY A 285 -24.98 -8.39 -16.64
C GLY A 285 -25.16 -7.67 -15.30
N TRP A 286 -25.52 -6.37 -15.26
CA TRP A 286 -25.75 -5.64 -14.00
C TRP A 286 -26.77 -6.34 -13.07
N SER A 287 -27.89 -6.84 -13.61
CA SER A 287 -28.92 -7.54 -12.82
C SER A 287 -28.42 -8.89 -12.29
N GLN A 288 -27.61 -9.60 -13.08
CA GLN A 288 -27.02 -10.88 -12.71
C GLN A 288 -26.02 -10.69 -11.57
N ILE A 289 -25.16 -9.66 -11.66
CA ILE A 289 -24.25 -9.28 -10.57
C ILE A 289 -25.03 -8.95 -9.31
N LYS A 290 -26.10 -8.13 -9.40
CA LYS A 290 -26.95 -7.81 -8.26
C LYS A 290 -27.52 -9.08 -7.60
N SER A 291 -28.03 -10.01 -8.39
CA SER A 291 -28.55 -11.28 -7.87
C SER A 291 -27.47 -12.12 -7.20
N LEU A 292 -26.27 -12.18 -7.79
CA LEU A 292 -25.14 -12.93 -7.24
C LEU A 292 -24.66 -12.34 -5.91
N LEU A 293 -24.56 -11.01 -5.81
CA LEU A 293 -24.18 -10.34 -4.57
C LEU A 293 -25.21 -10.54 -3.46
N GLY A 294 -26.51 -10.53 -3.80
CA GLY A 294 -27.58 -10.88 -2.86
C GLY A 294 -27.41 -12.30 -2.33
N ALA A 295 -27.29 -13.28 -3.23
CA ALA A 295 -27.07 -14.68 -2.86
C ALA A 295 -25.78 -14.87 -2.03
N LEU A 296 -24.72 -14.12 -2.34
CA LEU A 296 -23.47 -14.13 -1.59
C LEU A 296 -23.67 -13.59 -0.17
N ASN A 297 -24.39 -12.47 0.00
CA ASN A 297 -24.68 -11.91 1.32
C ASN A 297 -25.48 -12.88 2.19
N ASP A 298 -26.61 -13.36 1.67
CA ASP A 298 -27.49 -14.32 2.36
C ASP A 298 -26.69 -15.54 2.79
N ARG A 299 -25.74 -15.95 1.94
CA ARG A 299 -24.92 -17.10 2.21
C ARG A 299 -23.92 -16.90 3.35
N ILE A 300 -23.21 -15.78 3.37
CA ILE A 300 -22.26 -15.48 4.44
C ILE A 300 -23.01 -15.29 5.77
N GLU A 301 -24.17 -14.63 5.75
CA GLU A 301 -25.00 -14.45 6.94
C GLU A 301 -25.49 -15.79 7.50
N CYS A 302 -26.02 -16.66 6.65
CA CYS A 302 -26.44 -18.00 7.05
C CYS A 302 -25.27 -18.78 7.69
N LEU A 303 -24.10 -18.77 7.05
CA LEU A 303 -22.91 -19.47 7.54
C LEU A 303 -22.37 -18.90 8.86
N ASP A 304 -22.34 -17.58 9.00
CA ASP A 304 -21.93 -16.91 10.25
C ASP A 304 -22.89 -17.28 11.38
N ASN A 305 -24.20 -17.23 11.13
CA ASN A 305 -25.23 -17.58 12.12
C ASN A 305 -25.18 -19.06 12.50
N GLU A 306 -25.03 -19.96 11.52
CA GLU A 306 -24.82 -21.38 11.77
C GLU A 306 -23.60 -21.57 12.68
N LEU A 307 -22.45 -20.97 12.38
CA LEU A 307 -21.23 -21.13 13.19
C LEU A 307 -21.34 -20.54 14.61
N LEU A 308 -22.05 -19.43 14.79
CA LEU A 308 -22.18 -18.75 16.10
C LEU A 308 -23.23 -19.39 17.01
N PHE A 309 -24.33 -19.90 16.45
CA PHE A 309 -25.50 -20.33 17.22
C PHE A 309 -25.76 -21.84 17.17
N SER A 310 -25.06 -22.62 16.34
CA SER A 310 -25.21 -24.08 16.35
C SER A 310 -24.62 -24.68 17.63
N GLY A 311 -25.51 -24.99 18.58
CA GLY A 311 -25.16 -25.53 19.88
C GLY A 311 -24.51 -26.92 19.86
N SER A 312 -24.74 -27.76 18.84
CA SER A 312 -24.14 -29.12 18.82
C SER A 312 -24.30 -29.99 17.55
N LEU A 313 -24.77 -29.52 16.38
CA LEU A 313 -25.30 -30.46 15.37
C LEU A 313 -24.97 -30.21 13.89
N THR A 314 -24.16 -29.21 13.54
CA THR A 314 -23.68 -29.14 12.15
C THR A 314 -22.59 -30.18 11.99
N ASP A 315 -22.92 -31.26 11.27
CA ASP A 315 -21.93 -32.25 10.85
C ASP A 315 -20.80 -31.53 10.08
N SER A 316 -19.57 -31.91 10.38
CA SER A 316 -18.37 -31.45 9.68
C SER A 316 -18.52 -31.55 8.16
N GLU A 317 -19.19 -32.59 7.67
CA GLU A 317 -19.47 -32.78 6.23
C GLU A 317 -20.39 -31.68 5.68
N GLN A 318 -21.45 -31.33 6.41
CA GLN A 318 -22.33 -30.24 6.02
C GLN A 318 -21.57 -28.92 5.97
N LEU A 319 -20.74 -28.63 6.97
CA LEU A 319 -19.95 -27.39 6.98
C LEU A 319 -18.97 -27.31 5.79
N ILE A 320 -18.34 -28.43 5.43
CA ILE A 320 -17.45 -28.51 4.26
C ILE A 320 -18.23 -28.24 2.97
N LEU A 321 -19.41 -28.86 2.80
CA LEU A 321 -20.29 -28.55 1.69
C LEU A 321 -20.66 -27.07 1.68
N ARG A 322 -20.89 -26.50 2.87
CA ARG A 322 -21.25 -25.09 2.98
C ARG A 322 -20.12 -24.15 2.54
N PHE A 323 -18.87 -24.52 2.83
CA PHE A 323 -17.69 -23.79 2.36
C PHE A 323 -17.54 -23.89 0.84
N ALA A 324 -17.73 -25.07 0.27
CA ALA A 324 -17.67 -25.27 -1.19
C ALA A 324 -18.73 -24.43 -1.93
N GLU A 325 -19.96 -24.34 -1.39
CA GLU A 325 -21.01 -23.48 -1.95
C GLU A 325 -20.62 -21.98 -1.91
N LEU A 326 -19.99 -21.51 -0.83
CA LEU A 326 -19.50 -20.13 -0.72
C LEU A 326 -18.33 -19.85 -1.68
N GLU A 327 -17.41 -20.79 -1.82
CA GLU A 327 -16.30 -20.74 -2.78
C GLU A 327 -16.81 -20.65 -4.21
N GLN A 328 -17.78 -21.49 -4.59
CA GLN A 328 -18.41 -21.45 -5.90
C GLN A 328 -19.11 -20.11 -6.17
N LEU A 329 -19.77 -19.52 -5.17
CA LEU A 329 -20.40 -18.20 -5.31
C LEU A 329 -19.38 -17.08 -5.49
N ASN A 330 -18.26 -17.13 -4.75
CA ASN A 330 -17.15 -16.19 -4.95
C ASN A 330 -16.64 -16.28 -6.39
N GLU A 331 -16.32 -17.48 -6.88
CA GLU A 331 -15.85 -17.69 -8.25
C GLU A 331 -16.83 -17.17 -9.29
N LYS A 332 -18.14 -17.46 -9.13
CA LYS A 332 -19.19 -16.95 -10.03
C LYS A 332 -19.22 -15.43 -10.06
N CYS A 333 -19.10 -14.77 -8.91
CA CYS A 333 -19.02 -13.31 -8.84
C CYS A 333 -17.77 -12.80 -9.57
N LEU A 334 -16.60 -13.39 -9.26
CA LEU A 334 -15.31 -13.00 -9.82
C LEU A 334 -15.28 -13.11 -11.35
N VAL A 335 -15.73 -14.25 -11.88
CA VAL A 335 -15.85 -14.49 -13.33
C VAL A 335 -16.81 -13.48 -13.94
N LYS A 336 -17.96 -13.24 -13.32
CA LYS A 336 -18.98 -12.37 -13.92
C LYS A 336 -18.53 -10.91 -13.99
N PHE A 337 -17.95 -10.37 -12.92
CA PHE A 337 -17.33 -9.06 -12.96
C PHE A 337 -16.17 -9.01 -13.96
N GLY A 338 -15.34 -10.06 -14.05
CA GLY A 338 -14.26 -10.13 -15.04
C GLY A 338 -14.76 -10.02 -16.48
N ILE A 339 -15.90 -10.65 -16.81
CA ILE A 339 -16.55 -10.51 -18.14
C ILE A 339 -17.03 -9.07 -18.35
N VAL A 340 -17.78 -8.52 -17.38
CA VAL A 340 -18.37 -7.17 -17.51
C VAL A 340 -17.30 -6.08 -17.61
N LEU A 341 -16.19 -6.21 -16.89
CA LEU A 341 -15.07 -5.26 -16.94
C LEU A 341 -14.29 -5.33 -18.26
N LYS A 342 -14.16 -6.52 -18.86
CA LYS A 342 -13.51 -6.69 -20.18
C LYS A 342 -14.36 -6.11 -21.30
N GLU A 343 -15.68 -6.32 -21.26
CA GLU A 343 -16.61 -5.79 -22.27
C GLU A 343 -16.73 -4.26 -22.20
N GLY A 344 -16.67 -3.67 -21.00
CA GLY A 344 -16.76 -2.21 -20.81
C GLY A 344 -15.47 -1.43 -21.12
N GLY A 345 -14.31 -2.09 -21.23
CA GLY A 345 -13.02 -1.43 -21.48
C GLY A 345 -12.70 -1.15 -22.95
N GLY A 346 -13.54 -1.60 -23.88
CA GLY A 346 -13.24 -1.62 -25.32
C GLY A 346 -13.47 -0.32 -26.11
N GLU A 347 -14.08 0.72 -25.54
CA GLU A 347 -14.62 1.84 -26.36
C GLU A 347 -13.92 3.21 -26.21
N GLY A 348 -12.73 3.28 -25.59
CA GLY A 348 -12.03 4.56 -25.36
C GLY A 348 -10.86 4.91 -26.31
N GLY A 349 -10.41 3.97 -27.15
CA GLY A 349 -9.15 4.10 -27.89
C GLY A 349 -9.32 4.24 -29.40
N ASN A 350 -10.00 5.30 -29.87
CA ASN A 350 -9.86 5.94 -31.18
C ASN A 350 -11.05 6.88 -31.42
N LYS A 351 -10.97 8.11 -30.90
CA LYS A 351 -11.65 9.27 -31.49
C LYS A 351 -10.83 10.52 -31.25
#